data_AF-A0A2S4ZV48-F1
#
_entry.id   AF-A0A2S4ZV48-F1
#
_cell.length_a   1.000
_cell.length_b   1.000
_cell.length_c   1.000
_cell.angle_alpha   90.00
_cell.angle_beta   90.00
_cell.angle_gamma   90.00
#
_symmetry.space_group_name_H-M   'P 1'
#
loop_
_entity.id
_entity.type
_entity.pdbx_description
1 polymer ?
#
loop_
_entity_poly.entity_id
_entity_poly.type
_entity_poly.pdbx_seq_one_letter_code
_entity_poly.pdbx_strand_id
1 'polypeptide(L)' 'MAVTAVPEDGSERARSGQEHLTTTTEQGPFCVARCSCGWRGPARRARSQARTDAEGHMTGL' A
#
# COMPACT_ATOMS: atom_id res chain seq x y z
N MET A 1 11.34 -21.64 17.26
CA MET A 1 10.18 -20.78 17.58
C MET A 1 10.31 -19.54 16.69
N ALA A 2 9.44 -19.41 15.69
CA ALA A 2 9.54 -18.36 14.67
C ALA A 2 9.04 -17.03 15.24
N VAL A 3 9.88 -16.00 15.18
CA VAL A 3 9.49 -14.65 15.57
C VAL A 3 8.53 -14.11 14.51
N THR A 4 7.24 -14.09 14.82
CA THR A 4 6.24 -13.35 14.05
C THR A 4 6.59 -11.88 14.21
N ALA A 5 7.06 -11.24 13.14
CA ALA A 5 7.15 -9.79 13.09
C ALA A 5 5.72 -9.24 13.19
N VAL A 6 5.35 -8.80 14.39
CA VAL A 6 4.20 -7.94 14.59
C VAL A 6 4.62 -6.58 14.03
N PRO A 7 3.99 -6.05 12.96
CA PRO A 7 4.15 -4.64 12.68
C PRO A 7 3.47 -3.91 13.83
N GLU A 8 4.27 -3.39 14.76
CA GLU A 8 3.84 -2.54 15.86
C GLU A 8 3.20 -1.29 15.26
N ASP A 9 1.87 -1.28 15.23
CA ASP A 9 1.03 -0.13 14.86
C ASP A 9 1.18 0.93 15.95
N GLY A 10 2.19 1.78 15.81
CA GLY A 10 2.31 3.06 16.52
C GLY A 10 1.17 3.99 16.10
N SER A 11 -0.05 3.67 16.52
CA SER A 11 -1.32 4.31 16.14
C SER A 11 -1.52 5.74 16.63
N GLU A 12 -0.53 6.36 17.28
CA GLU A 12 -0.74 7.58 18.07
C GLU A 12 -0.22 8.86 17.41
N ARG A 13 0.34 8.79 16.19
CA ARG A 13 0.61 9.98 15.34
C ARG A 13 -0.33 10.13 14.15
N ALA A 14 -1.26 9.19 13.93
CA ALA A 14 -2.17 9.16 12.78
C ALA A 14 -3.38 10.12 12.89
N ARG A 15 -3.27 11.22 13.64
CA ARG A 15 -4.38 12.18 13.85
C ARG A 15 -4.14 13.56 13.23
N SER A 16 -3.07 13.74 12.47
CA SER A 16 -2.80 15.01 11.78
C SER A 16 -2.55 14.80 10.29
N GLY A 17 -3.62 14.56 9.53
CA GLY A 17 -3.64 14.63 8.07
C GLY A 17 -3.41 13.30 7.35
N GLN A 18 -4.51 12.60 7.02
CA GLN A 18 -4.62 11.45 6.11
C GLN A 18 -3.32 11.02 5.41
N GLU A 19 -2.46 10.27 6.11
CA GLU A 19 -1.25 9.72 5.49
C GLU A 19 -1.67 8.59 4.54
N HIS A 20 -1.63 8.86 3.24
CA HIS A 20 -1.92 7.91 2.17
C HIS A 20 -0.79 6.87 2.10
N LEU A 21 -0.87 5.83 2.94
CA LEU A 21 0.10 4.74 2.94
C LEU A 21 -0.28 3.73 1.87
N THR A 22 0.45 3.74 0.76
CA THR A 22 0.26 2.78 -0.31
C THR A 22 1.14 1.54 -0.13
N THR A 23 0.52 0.36 -0.18
CA THR A 23 1.19 -0.94 -0.15
C THR A 23 0.88 -1.70 -1.43
N THR A 24 1.86 -2.43 -1.97
CA THR A 24 1.63 -3.36 -3.09
C THR A 24 1.54 -4.79 -2.56
N THR A 25 0.51 -5.51 -2.99
CA THR A 25 0.32 -6.93 -2.66
C THR A 25 0.28 -7.77 -3.93
N GLU A 26 0.83 -8.98 -3.84
CA GLU A 26 0.99 -9.91 -4.95
C GLU A 26 -0.07 -11.00 -4.85
N GLN A 27 -0.99 -11.01 -5.81
CA GLN A 27 -2.07 -11.98 -5.94
C GLN A 27 -1.76 -12.89 -7.14
N GLY A 28 -0.91 -13.90 -6.90
CA GLY A 28 -0.45 -14.83 -7.94
C GLY A 28 0.40 -14.12 -9.01
N PRO A 29 0.03 -14.17 -10.31
CA PRO A 29 0.77 -13.49 -11.38
C PRO A 29 0.47 -11.98 -11.47
N PHE A 30 -0.31 -11.42 -10.55
CA PHE A 30 -0.71 -10.02 -10.54
C PHE A 30 -0.23 -9.31 -9.27
N CYS A 31 0.13 -8.04 -9.41
CA CYS A 31 0.39 -7.08 -8.36
C CYS A 31 -0.75 -6.06 -8.34
N VAL A 32 -1.28 -5.77 -7.16
CA VAL A 32 -2.27 -4.71 -6.94
C VAL A 32 -1.77 -3.74 -5.87
N ALA A 33 -1.96 -2.45 -6.11
CA ALA A 33 -1.72 -1.41 -5.11
C ALA A 33 -2.96 -1.24 -4.23
N ARG A 34 -2.77 -0.98 -2.94
CA ARG A 34 -3.83 -0.58 -2.01
C ARG A 34 -3.35 0.57 -1.15
N CYS A 35 -4.23 1.52 -0.88
CA CYS A 35 -4.00 2.62 0.05
C CYS A 35 -4.71 2.34 1.38
N SER A 36 -4.12 2.75 2.49
CA SER A 36 -4.78 2.78 3.81
C SER A 36 -6.09 3.59 3.82
N CYS A 37 -6.22 4.55 2.89
CA CYS A 37 -7.42 5.34 2.65
C CYS A 37 -8.59 4.58 1.99
N GLY A 38 -8.39 3.31 1.60
CA GLY A 38 -9.42 2.47 0.98
C GLY A 38 -9.34 2.39 -0.55
N TRP A 39 -8.49 3.18 -1.19
CA TRP A 39 -8.25 3.08 -2.63
C TRP A 39 -7.52 1.78 -3.01
N ARG A 40 -7.89 1.23 -4.16
CA ARG A 40 -7.32 -0.01 -4.72
C ARG A 40 -7.00 0.22 -6.19
N GLY A 41 -5.72 0.05 -6.52
CA GLY A 41 -5.22 0.12 -7.87
C GLY A 41 -5.62 -1.10 -8.72
N PRO A 42 -5.57 -0.97 -10.05
CA PRO A 42 -5.82 -2.06 -10.99
C PRO A 42 -4.81 -3.20 -10.87
N ALA A 43 -5.21 -4.40 -11.32
CA ALA A 43 -4.33 -5.56 -11.40
C ALA A 43 -3.27 -5.36 -12.51
N ARG A 44 -2.00 -5.28 -12.11
CA ARG A 44 -0.84 -5.14 -13.02
C ARG A 44 0.04 -6.36 -12.92
N ARG A 45 0.57 -6.89 -14.02
CA ARG A 45 1.57 -7.98 -13.96
C ARG A 45 2.94 -7.50 -13.48
N ALA A 46 3.31 -6.27 -13.82
CA ALA A 46 4.58 -5.68 -13.42
C ALA A 46 4.46 -4.98 -12.06
N ARG A 47 5.31 -5.38 -11.10
CA ARG A 47 5.36 -4.76 -9.76
C ARG A 47 5.71 -3.28 -9.85
N SER A 48 6.62 -2.90 -10.74
CA SER A 48 6.99 -1.50 -10.97
C SER A 48 5.80 -0.66 -11.42
N GLN A 49 4.93 -1.22 -12.26
CA GLN A 49 3.75 -0.51 -12.74
C GLN A 49 2.67 -0.39 -11.67
N ALA A 50 2.49 -1.40 -10.81
CA ALA A 50 1.64 -1.28 -9.62
C ALA A 50 2.20 -0.23 -8.64
N ARG A 51 3.52 -0.09 -8.53
CA ARG A 51 4.15 0.95 -7.71
C ARG A 51 3.90 2.34 -8.28
N THR A 52 4.09 2.55 -9.58
CA THR A 52 3.82 3.84 -10.23
C THR A 52 2.36 4.28 -10.06
N ASP A 53 1.42 3.34 -10.12
CA ASP A 53 0.00 3.58 -9.85
C ASP A 53 -0.26 4.02 -8.40
N ALA A 54 0.38 3.35 -7.43
CA ALA A 54 0.38 3.78 -6.02
C ALA A 54 1.00 5.18 -5.81
N GLU A 55 2.13 5.45 -6.47
CA GLU A 55 2.79 6.76 -6.41
C GLU A 55 1.89 7.86 -6.99
N GLY A 56 1.22 7.58 -8.12
CA GLY A 56 0.19 8.44 -8.73
C GLY A 56 -0.93 8.79 -7.75
N HIS A 57 -1.42 7.79 -7.03
CA HIS A 57 -2.44 7.99 -6.00
C HIS A 57 -1.92 8.83 -4.82
N MET A 58 -0.69 8.57 -4.36
CA MET A 58 -0.08 9.32 -3.25
C MET A 58 0.13 10.80 -3.62
N THR A 59 0.42 11.10 -4.89
CA THR A 59 0.56 12.48 -5.37
C THR A 59 -0.77 13.16 -5.73
N GLY A 60 -1.91 12.46 -5.64
CA GLY A 60 -3.24 13.03 -5.87
C GLY A 60 -3.55 13.34 -7.35
N LEU A 61 -2.89 12.66 -8.28
CA LEU A 61 -3.11 12.79 -9.72
C LEU A 61 -4.31 11.96 -10.22
#